data_AF-A0A352M0M8-F1
#
_entry.id   AF-A0A352M0M8-F1
#
_cell.length_a   1.000
_cell.length_b   1.000
_cell.length_c   1.000
_cell.angle_alpha   90.00
_cell.angle_beta   90.00
_cell.angle_gamma   90.00
#
_symmetry.space_group_name_H-M   'P 1'
#
loop_
_entity.id
_entity.type
_entity.pdbx_description
1 polymer ?
#
loop_
_entity_poly.entity_id
_entity_poly.type
_entity_poly.pdbx_seq_one_letter_code
_entity_poly.pdbx_strand_id
1 'polypeptide(L)'
;KAIIPNIFRAQFSSKFREKIVEYALAAQKGKRNIYITYAFNLAKGCDCEGHKMKMVARDAGLFASSDPVAIDTACMDIIDKNEGRAVYGGRDALDYAEKIGLGSIKYELITI
;
A
#
# COMPACT_ATOMS: atom_id res chain seq x y z
N LYS A 1 4.57 32.95 -15.78
CA LYS A 1 3.57 31.93 -16.14
C LYS A 1 3.08 31.31 -14.82
N ALA A 2 1.89 31.67 -14.37
CA ALA A 2 1.31 31.08 -13.15
C ALA A 2 0.52 29.83 -13.54
N ILE A 3 0.85 28.70 -12.92
CA ILE A 3 0.03 27.50 -12.98
C ILE A 3 -1.07 27.71 -11.95
N ILE A 4 -2.30 27.91 -12.39
CA ILE A 4 -3.46 27.83 -11.50
C ILE A 4 -3.61 26.34 -11.18
N PRO A 5 -3.33 25.88 -9.94
CA PRO A 5 -3.70 24.52 -9.59
C PRO A 5 -5.22 24.45 -9.75
N ASN A 6 -5.68 23.53 -10.59
CA ASN A 6 -7.10 23.36 -10.86
C ASN A 6 -7.74 22.72 -9.63
N ILE A 7 -7.96 23.53 -8.58
CA ILE A 7 -8.56 23.16 -7.30
C ILE A 7 -9.93 22.50 -7.53
N PHE A 8 -10.62 22.85 -8.61
CA PHE A 8 -11.89 22.25 -9.00
C PHE A 8 -11.77 20.76 -9.40
N ARG A 9 -10.63 20.31 -9.96
CA ARG A 9 -10.36 18.88 -10.21
C ARG A 9 -10.00 18.11 -8.95
N ALA A 10 -9.51 18.78 -7.91
CA ALA A 10 -9.25 18.15 -6.62
C ALA A 10 -10.54 17.87 -5.84
N GLN A 11 -11.61 18.61 -6.13
CA GLN A 11 -12.84 18.61 -5.35
C GLN A 11 -13.95 17.69 -5.89
N PHE A 12 -13.79 17.13 -7.10
CA PHE A 12 -14.84 16.37 -7.81
C PHE A 12 -14.39 15.02 -8.41
N SER A 13 -13.39 14.35 -7.83
CA SER A 13 -13.08 12.95 -8.21
C SER A 13 -13.06 12.04 -6.99
N SER A 14 -13.93 11.03 -7.06
CA SER A 14 -14.12 9.94 -6.10
C SER A 14 -12.83 9.22 -5.73
N LYS A 15 -12.74 8.85 -4.44
CA LYS A 15 -11.82 7.89 -3.78
C LYS A 15 -10.57 8.49 -3.14
N PHE A 16 -10.69 8.85 -1.87
CA PHE A 16 -9.61 9.21 -0.92
C PHE A 16 -8.32 8.39 -1.09
N ARG A 17 -8.43 7.08 -1.36
CA ARG A 17 -7.29 6.19 -1.63
C ARG A 17 -6.48 6.57 -2.87
N GLU A 18 -7.11 7.02 -3.95
CA GLU A 18 -6.41 7.50 -5.15
C GLU A 18 -5.52 8.70 -4.82
N LYS A 19 -6.01 9.61 -3.96
CA LYS A 19 -5.20 10.76 -3.51
C LYS A 19 -4.01 10.34 -2.68
N ILE A 20 -4.17 9.39 -1.75
CA ILE A 20 -3.03 8.82 -0.99
C ILE A 20 -1.95 8.31 -1.96
N VAL A 21 -2.37 7.58 -2.99
CA VAL A 21 -1.46 7.00 -3.99
C VAL A 21 -0.77 8.09 -4.83
N GLU A 22 -1.48 9.15 -5.24
CA GLU A 22 -0.89 10.33 -5.91
C GLU A 22 0.20 10.99 -5.03
N TYR A 23 -0.03 11.12 -3.72
CA TYR A 23 0.96 11.67 -2.79
C TYR A 23 2.16 10.74 -2.58
N ALA A 24 1.94 9.42 -2.52
CA ALA A 24 3.01 8.44 -2.46
C ALA A 24 3.93 8.53 -3.70
N LEU A 25 3.36 8.70 -4.88
CA LEU A 25 4.11 8.95 -6.12
C LEU A 25 4.92 10.24 -6.05
N ALA A 26 4.31 11.33 -5.56
CA ALA A 26 5.04 12.58 -5.37
C ALA A 26 6.20 12.43 -4.37
N ALA A 27 6.03 11.64 -3.30
CA ALA A 27 7.06 11.39 -2.30
C ALA A 27 8.22 10.52 -2.84
N GLN A 28 7.93 9.56 -3.73
CA GLN A 28 8.90 8.66 -4.36
C GLN A 28 9.67 9.31 -5.52
N LYS A 29 9.05 10.24 -6.25
CA LYS A 29 9.59 10.78 -7.50
C LYS A 29 11.02 11.31 -7.37
N GLY A 30 11.91 10.79 -8.20
CA GLY A 30 13.32 11.21 -8.26
C GLY A 30 14.19 10.67 -7.11
N LYS A 31 13.69 9.72 -6.31
CA LYS A 31 14.42 9.11 -5.21
C LYS A 31 14.64 7.62 -5.47
N ARG A 32 15.70 7.08 -4.85
CA ARG A 32 15.95 5.64 -4.77
C ARG A 32 15.68 5.22 -3.34
N ASN A 33 14.53 4.61 -3.13
CA ASN A 33 14.09 4.14 -1.82
C ASN A 33 14.17 2.61 -1.77
N ILE A 34 14.45 2.10 -0.58
CA ILE A 34 14.23 0.69 -0.22
C ILE A 34 13.08 0.69 0.77
N TYR A 35 12.09 -0.14 0.50
CA TYR A 35 10.90 -0.33 1.32
C TYR A 35 11.07 -1.60 2.14
N ILE A 36 10.73 -1.52 3.42
CA ILE A 36 10.82 -2.63 4.37
C ILE A 36 9.50 -2.68 5.13
N THR A 37 8.82 -3.83 5.08
CA THR A 37 7.52 -4.03 5.73
C THR A 37 7.64 -5.12 6.79
N TYR A 38 7.27 -4.79 8.02
CA TYR A 38 7.21 -5.71 9.16
C TYR A 38 5.76 -6.16 9.35
N ALA A 39 5.41 -7.34 8.85
CA ALA A 39 4.06 -7.87 8.93
C ALA A 39 3.90 -8.76 10.18
N PHE A 40 3.93 -8.13 11.35
CA PHE A 40 3.80 -8.78 12.66
C PHE A 40 2.66 -8.16 13.46
N ASN A 41 2.02 -8.94 14.34
CA ASN A 41 0.90 -8.49 15.17
C ASN A 41 -0.24 -7.85 14.36
N LEU A 42 -0.72 -8.58 13.36
CA LEU A 42 -1.71 -8.10 12.38
C LEU A 42 -3.11 -7.94 13.00
N ALA A 43 -3.43 -6.71 13.43
CA ALA A 43 -4.73 -6.31 13.98
C ALA A 43 -5.74 -5.89 12.90
N LYS A 44 -7.02 -5.82 13.27
CA LYS A 44 -8.11 -5.41 12.34
C LYS A 44 -8.02 -3.95 11.90
N GLY A 45 -7.63 -3.08 12.82
CA GLY A 45 -7.65 -1.63 12.66
C GLY A 45 -6.24 -1.02 12.77
N CYS A 46 -6.20 0.31 12.73
CA CYS A 46 -4.96 1.07 12.85
C CYS A 46 -4.55 1.18 14.32
N ASP A 47 -3.26 1.10 14.63
CA ASP A 47 -2.73 1.32 15.99
C ASP A 47 -3.05 2.72 16.55
N CYS A 48 -3.48 3.63 15.68
CA CYS A 48 -4.01 4.93 16.05
C CYS A 48 -5.40 4.88 16.71
N GLU A 49 -6.08 3.73 16.70
CA GLU A 49 -7.34 3.51 17.39
C GLU A 49 -7.09 3.38 18.90
N GLY A 50 -7.75 4.20 19.71
CA GLY A 50 -7.53 4.30 21.17
C GLY A 50 -8.04 3.13 22.00
N HIS A 51 -8.08 1.92 21.45
CA HIS A 51 -8.53 0.72 22.14
C HIS A 51 -7.72 -0.52 21.74
N LYS A 52 -7.70 -1.52 22.62
CA LYS A 52 -7.00 -2.78 22.35
C LYS A 52 -7.72 -3.55 21.25
N MET A 53 -7.01 -3.83 20.16
CA MET A 53 -7.53 -4.60 19.04
C MET A 53 -7.21 -6.10 19.14
N LYS A 54 -8.03 -6.92 18.48
CA LYS A 54 -7.77 -8.35 18.31
C LYS A 54 -6.94 -8.57 17.05
N MET A 55 -6.02 -9.53 17.12
CA MET A 55 -5.27 -10.01 15.97
C MET A 55 -6.19 -10.80 15.05
N VAL A 56 -6.08 -10.54 13.74
CA VAL A 56 -6.96 -11.11 12.70
C VAL A 56 -6.21 -11.96 11.66
N ALA A 57 -4.88 -11.97 11.71
CA ALA A 57 -4.02 -12.80 10.88
C ALA A 57 -2.74 -13.18 11.64
N ARG A 58 -2.11 -14.28 11.19
CA ARG A 58 -0.78 -14.71 11.64
C ARG A 58 0.30 -13.80 11.05
N ASP A 59 1.42 -13.69 11.74
CA ASP A 59 2.59 -12.97 11.25
C ASP A 59 3.04 -13.51 9.88
N ALA A 60 3.33 -12.59 8.96
CA ALA A 60 3.76 -12.91 7.60
C ALA A 60 5.26 -12.66 7.38
N GLY A 61 5.95 -12.09 8.36
CA GLY A 61 7.41 -11.93 8.36
C GLY A 61 7.89 -10.54 7.92
N LEU A 62 9.12 -10.49 7.40
CA LEU A 62 9.79 -9.27 6.94
C LEU A 62 9.88 -9.27 5.41
N PHE A 63 9.46 -8.18 4.79
CA PHE A 63 9.55 -7.97 3.36
C PHE A 63 10.50 -6.83 3.04
N ALA A 64 11.21 -6.93 1.92
CA ALA A 64 12.05 -5.85 1.39
C ALA A 64 11.91 -5.76 -0.12
N SER A 65 11.84 -4.53 -0.66
CA SER A 65 11.75 -4.28 -2.09
C SER A 65 12.23 -2.87 -2.43
N SER A 66 12.66 -2.65 -3.68
CA SER A 66 12.85 -1.29 -4.24
C SER A 66 11.57 -0.72 -4.87
N ASP A 67 10.54 -1.54 -5.03
CA ASP A 67 9.23 -1.17 -5.57
C ASP A 67 8.17 -1.16 -4.43
N PRO A 68 7.53 -0.02 -4.15
CA PRO A 68 6.55 0.12 -3.06
C PRO A 68 5.25 -0.63 -3.31
N VAL A 69 4.82 -0.77 -4.56
CA VAL A 69 3.57 -1.47 -4.89
C VAL A 69 3.78 -2.97 -4.82
N ALA A 70 4.95 -3.44 -5.27
CA ALA A 70 5.31 -4.86 -5.26
C ALA A 70 5.36 -5.42 -3.83
N ILE A 71 5.98 -4.70 -2.88
CA ILE A 71 6.08 -5.13 -1.48
C ILE A 71 4.73 -5.20 -0.79
N ASP A 72 3.88 -4.20 -0.99
CA ASP A 72 2.54 -4.17 -0.39
C ASP A 72 1.66 -5.28 -0.97
N THR A 73 1.77 -5.53 -2.28
CA THR A 73 1.05 -6.62 -2.94
C THR A 73 1.51 -7.99 -2.42
N ALA A 74 2.83 -8.21 -2.32
CA ALA A 74 3.39 -9.45 -1.80
C ALA A 74 2.97 -9.71 -0.35
N CYS A 75 2.99 -8.67 0.48
CA CYS A 75 2.54 -8.74 1.88
C CYS A 75 1.07 -9.16 1.97
N MET A 76 0.18 -8.49 1.22
CA MET A 76 -1.25 -8.83 1.21
C MET A 76 -1.52 -10.25 0.70
N ASP A 77 -0.84 -10.67 -0.36
CA ASP A 77 -1.01 -12.00 -0.95
C ASP A 77 -0.58 -13.13 -0.01
N ILE A 78 0.54 -12.94 0.72
CA ILE A 78 1.01 -13.94 1.69
C ILE A 78 0.08 -14.01 2.90
N ILE A 79 -0.39 -12.88 3.40
CA ILE A 79 -1.38 -12.84 4.47
C ILE A 79 -2.67 -13.56 4.04
N ASP A 80 -3.19 -13.23 2.86
CA ASP A 80 -4.41 -13.83 2.34
C ASP A 80 -4.24 -15.35 2.11
N LYS A 81 -3.07 -15.78 1.63
CA LYS A 81 -2.72 -17.19 1.47
C LYS A 81 -2.65 -17.93 2.81
N ASN A 82 -2.05 -17.33 3.83
CA ASN A 82 -1.91 -17.93 5.15
C ASN A 82 -3.26 -18.10 5.86
N GLU A 83 -4.17 -17.15 5.66
CA GLU A 83 -5.50 -17.16 6.29
C GLU A 83 -6.60 -17.80 5.42
N GLY A 84 -6.32 -18.08 4.14
CA GLY A 84 -7.29 -18.68 3.21
C GLY A 84 -8.45 -17.75 2.83
N ARG A 85 -8.31 -16.43 3.02
CA ARG A 85 -9.32 -15.41 2.73
C ARG A 85 -8.66 -14.05 2.55
N ALA A 86 -9.35 -13.11 1.90
CA ALA A 86 -8.95 -11.70 1.94
C ALA A 86 -9.05 -11.16 3.38
N VAL A 87 -7.92 -10.74 3.95
CA VAL A 87 -7.86 -10.18 5.32
C VAL A 87 -8.05 -8.67 5.31
N TYR A 88 -7.33 -7.98 4.44
CA TYR A 88 -7.32 -6.53 4.33
C TYR A 88 -7.90 -6.06 2.99
N GLY A 89 -8.58 -4.91 3.02
CA GLY A 89 -9.00 -4.22 1.80
C GLY A 89 -7.87 -3.37 1.22
N GLY A 90 -8.20 -2.56 0.19
CA GLY A 90 -7.27 -1.57 -0.37
C GLY A 90 -6.53 -2.00 -1.63
N ARG A 91 -6.84 -3.19 -2.20
CA ARG A 91 -6.30 -3.62 -3.51
C ARG A 91 -6.61 -2.63 -4.63
N ASP A 92 -7.73 -1.90 -4.55
CA ASP A 92 -8.06 -0.82 -5.49
C ASP A 92 -7.05 0.34 -5.48
N ALA A 93 -6.35 0.57 -4.36
CA ALA A 93 -5.26 1.54 -4.29
C ALA A 93 -3.99 1.02 -5.01
N LEU A 94 -3.70 -0.28 -4.91
CA LEU A 94 -2.57 -0.92 -5.61
C LEU A 94 -2.79 -0.93 -7.12
N ASP A 95 -4.01 -1.26 -7.58
CA ASP A 95 -4.39 -1.19 -9.00
C ASP A 95 -4.22 0.23 -9.56
N TYR A 96 -4.65 1.23 -8.79
CA TYR A 96 -4.46 2.64 -9.18
C TYR A 96 -2.99 3.06 -9.14
N ALA A 97 -2.21 2.56 -8.17
CA ALA A 97 -0.79 2.84 -8.05
C ALA A 97 -0.01 2.34 -9.26
N GLU A 98 -0.29 1.13 -9.73
CA GLU A 98 0.28 0.62 -10.98
C GLU A 98 -0.14 1.47 -12.18
N LYS A 99 -1.42 1.81 -12.27
CA LYS A 99 -1.95 2.66 -13.37
C LYS A 99 -1.24 4.01 -13.50
N ILE A 100 -0.85 4.64 -12.38
CA ILE A 100 -0.15 5.93 -12.40
C ILE A 100 1.39 5.82 -12.39
N GLY A 101 1.93 4.59 -12.40
CA GLY A 101 3.36 4.33 -12.47
C GLY A 101 4.12 4.51 -11.14
N LEU A 102 3.47 4.28 -9.99
CA LEU A 102 4.15 4.26 -8.69
C LEU A 102 5.02 3.00 -8.51
N GLY A 103 4.60 1.88 -9.08
CA GLY A 103 5.24 0.57 -9.00
C GLY A 103 4.41 -0.47 -9.74
N SER A 104 4.71 -1.75 -9.55
CA SER A 104 3.92 -2.85 -10.14
C SER A 104 3.26 -3.74 -9.09
N ILE A 105 2.07 -4.24 -9.39
CA ILE A 105 1.42 -5.29 -8.60
C ILE A 105 2.05 -6.67 -8.87
N LYS A 106 2.86 -6.79 -9.92
CA LYS A 106 3.61 -8.01 -10.23
C LYS A 106 4.92 -8.01 -9.47
N TYR A 107 5.27 -9.15 -8.88
CA TYR A 107 6.50 -9.34 -8.15
C TYR A 107 7.00 -10.77 -8.30
N GLU A 108 8.29 -10.96 -8.04
CA GLU A 108 8.90 -12.27 -7.83
C GLU A 108 9.29 -12.38 -6.36
N LEU A 109 8.83 -13.44 -5.69
CA LEU A 109 9.16 -13.67 -4.29
C LEU A 109 10.44 -14.50 -4.19
N ILE A 110 11.51 -13.88 -3.73
CA ILE A 110 12.77 -14.55 -3.42
C ILE A 110 12.84 -14.76 -1.91
N THR A 111 12.90 -16.03 -1.48
CA THR A 111 13.08 -16.38 -0.07
C THR A 111 14.57 -16.61 0.21
N ILE A 112 15.06 -16.05 1.31
CA ILE A 112 16.45 -16.13 1.76
C ILE A 112 16.51 -16.93 3.07
#